data_AF-A0A163CZF9-F1
#
_entry.id   AF-A0A163CZF9-F1
#
_cell.length_a   1.000
_cell.length_b   1.000
_cell.length_c   1.000
_cell.angle_alpha   90.00
_cell.angle_beta   90.00
_cell.angle_gamma   90.00
#
_symmetry.space_group_name_H-M   'P 1'
#
loop_
_entity.id
_entity.type
_entity.pdbx_description
1 polymer ?
#
loop_
_entity_poly.entity_id
_entity_poly.type
_entity_poly.pdbx_seq_one_letter_code
_entity_poly.pdbx_strand_id
1 'polypeptide(L)'
;MEASEKASMEIWLHKNTYHPAAIRKYAKEYVDFRSIALHQQGKHLRRHFLFSDEDIKSTICKWIQNQRPESRSLIEVKKYIGGNILPRKLGISGNTSTSTIWKYLHEWGYVFKKNSKDIYYNGHEREDVIAYRQKWAKRMMVYKKKMAAFSENEETVVLPVLRSDEIEHVLVTHNESTFYTNDGKDVMWLIEDENPIRKKGPGMSLMISEFKCVCHGTMARGAWSSREVFRSGADRDGYWTSADILKQLKNNVIPLFELIYPGCKAVFSFDQSTNHKAYDQNALISSKMNLNDKEIEDDDPCFLQDTVSDS
;
A
#
# COMPACT_ATOMS: atom_id res chain seq x y z
N MET A 1 65.13 -6.60 15.24
CA MET A 1 64.75 -6.24 16.63
C MET A 1 64.46 -4.76 16.75
N GLU A 2 65.41 -3.89 16.38
CA GLU A 2 65.28 -2.42 16.45
C GLU A 2 64.03 -1.83 15.75
N ALA A 3 63.65 -2.38 14.59
CA ALA A 3 62.45 -1.96 13.84
C ALA A 3 61.13 -2.23 14.59
N SER A 4 61.06 -3.33 15.32
CA SER A 4 59.86 -3.72 16.08
C SER A 4 59.72 -2.94 17.39
N GLU A 5 60.84 -2.57 18.02
CA GLU A 5 60.84 -1.70 19.20
C GLU A 5 60.37 -0.28 18.87
N LYS A 6 60.89 0.32 17.79
CA LYS A 6 60.48 1.67 17.35
C LYS A 6 58.99 1.72 16.97
N ALA A 7 58.50 0.72 16.24
CA ALA A 7 57.07 0.61 15.90
C ALA A 7 56.18 0.36 17.13
N SER A 8 56.67 -0.37 18.14
CA SER A 8 55.93 -0.62 19.37
C SER A 8 55.78 0.66 20.20
N MET A 9 56.82 1.49 20.31
CA MET A 9 56.78 2.72 21.11
C MET A 9 55.73 3.73 20.64
N GLU A 10 55.51 3.88 19.33
CA GLU A 10 54.49 4.82 18.82
C GLU A 10 53.05 4.31 18.97
N ILE A 11 52.84 3.00 18.88
CA ILE A 11 51.50 2.40 18.86
C ILE A 11 50.96 2.16 20.28
N TRP A 12 51.83 1.92 21.27
CA TRP A 12 51.44 1.52 22.62
C TRP A 12 50.57 2.56 23.35
N LEU A 13 50.64 3.83 22.95
CA LEU A 13 49.87 4.92 23.55
C LEU A 13 48.36 4.89 23.23
N HIS A 14 47.92 4.07 22.25
CA HIS A 14 46.53 4.02 21.80
C HIS A 14 45.92 2.62 21.95
N LYS A 15 45.13 2.38 22.99
CA LYS A 15 44.44 1.08 23.21
C LYS A 15 43.59 0.68 22.00
N ASN A 16 44.02 -0.34 21.25
CA ASN A 16 43.28 -0.92 20.13
C ASN A 16 43.38 -2.45 20.13
N THR A 17 42.26 -3.15 19.93
CA THR A 17 42.13 -4.61 19.92
C THR A 17 43.04 -5.32 18.90
N TYR A 18 43.55 -4.60 17.88
CA TYR A 18 44.38 -5.15 16.80
C TYR A 18 45.88 -4.80 16.88
N HIS A 19 46.39 -4.45 18.06
CA HIS A 19 47.79 -4.05 18.29
C HIS A 19 48.86 -4.92 17.58
N PRO A 20 48.83 -6.27 17.67
CA PRO A 20 49.89 -7.09 17.07
C PRO A 20 49.95 -6.99 15.55
N ALA A 21 48.81 -6.81 14.88
CA ALA A 21 48.75 -6.68 13.43
C ALA A 21 49.26 -5.32 12.94
N ALA A 22 48.95 -4.25 13.69
CA ALA A 22 49.47 -2.92 13.42
C ALA A 22 51.00 -2.88 13.57
N ILE A 23 51.55 -3.43 14.66
CA ILE A 23 53.01 -3.48 14.90
C ILE A 23 53.72 -4.22 13.76
N ARG A 24 53.19 -5.35 13.29
CA ARG A 24 53.77 -6.08 12.15
C ARG A 24 53.78 -5.26 10.86
N LYS A 25 52.69 -4.53 10.59
CA LYS A 25 52.58 -3.68 9.40
C LYS A 25 53.62 -2.55 9.44
N TYR A 26 53.69 -1.82 10.55
CA TYR A 26 54.63 -0.71 10.70
C TYR A 26 56.09 -1.16 10.79
N ALA A 27 56.37 -2.32 11.41
CA ALA A 27 57.71 -2.90 11.41
C ALA A 27 58.18 -3.26 9.99
N LYS A 28 57.28 -3.77 9.14
CA LYS A 28 57.58 -4.04 7.73
C LYS A 28 57.88 -2.74 6.97
N GLU A 29 57.04 -1.73 7.16
CA GLU A 29 57.21 -0.40 6.55
C GLU A 29 58.55 0.25 6.96
N TYR A 30 58.97 0.11 8.22
CA TYR A 30 60.26 0.60 8.68
C TYR A 30 61.46 -0.21 8.13
N VAL A 31 61.30 -1.51 7.90
CA VAL A 31 62.35 -2.31 7.23
C VAL A 31 62.56 -1.82 5.80
N ASP A 32 61.46 -1.55 5.09
CA ASP A 32 61.49 -1.17 3.68
C ASP A 32 61.94 0.29 3.47
N PHE A 33 61.48 1.22 4.33
CA PHE A 33 61.65 2.67 4.12
C PHE A 33 62.47 3.38 5.21
N ARG A 34 62.95 2.66 6.22
CA ARG A 34 63.69 3.20 7.40
C ARG A 34 62.97 4.33 8.14
N SER A 35 61.67 4.48 7.94
CA SER A 35 60.81 5.50 8.55
C SER A 35 59.38 4.97 8.68
N ILE A 36 58.62 5.50 9.64
CA ILE A 36 57.21 5.15 9.88
C ILE A 36 56.34 6.35 9.48
N ALA A 37 55.35 6.14 8.62
CA ALA A 37 54.43 7.20 8.24
C ALA A 37 53.45 7.50 9.39
N LEU A 38 53.65 8.65 10.03
CA LEU A 38 52.87 9.12 11.20
C LEU A 38 51.41 9.49 10.89
N HIS A 39 51.03 9.64 9.61
CA HIS A 39 49.67 10.04 9.24
C HIS A 39 48.98 9.02 8.34
N GLN A 40 47.66 8.86 8.54
CA GLN A 40 46.79 8.15 7.61
C GLN A 40 45.99 9.10 6.70
N GLN A 41 46.48 10.28 6.33
CA GLN A 41 45.77 11.04 5.29
C GLN A 41 46.15 10.49 3.91
N GLY A 42 45.12 10.13 3.14
CA GLY A 42 45.26 9.44 1.86
C GLY A 42 44.03 8.64 1.45
N LYS A 43 43.04 8.46 2.33
CA LYS A 43 41.76 7.84 1.96
C LYS A 43 40.77 8.75 1.23
N HIS A 44 41.09 10.03 1.08
CA HIS A 44 40.24 10.99 0.38
C HIS A 44 41.05 11.86 -0.59
N LEU A 45 41.68 11.25 -1.59
CA LEU A 45 41.70 11.96 -2.87
C LEU A 45 40.23 12.09 -3.25
N ARG A 46 39.66 13.31 -3.16
CA ARG A 46 38.29 13.58 -3.62
C ARG A 46 38.27 13.29 -5.12
N ARG A 47 38.04 12.03 -5.51
CA ARG A 47 37.75 11.70 -6.90
C ARG A 47 36.54 12.54 -7.26
N HIS A 48 36.71 13.46 -8.21
CA HIS A 48 35.60 14.18 -8.80
C HIS A 48 34.58 13.12 -9.23
N PHE A 49 33.48 13.05 -8.49
CA PHE A 49 32.47 12.05 -8.72
C PHE A 49 31.68 12.47 -9.95
N LEU A 50 31.17 11.53 -10.73
CA LEU A 50 30.49 11.80 -12.00
C LEU A 50 29.38 12.87 -11.88
N PHE A 51 28.71 12.94 -10.74
CA PHE A 51 27.61 13.87 -10.48
C PHE A 51 28.06 15.24 -9.95
N SER A 52 29.36 15.41 -9.70
CA SER A 52 29.99 16.71 -9.43
C SER A 52 30.31 17.47 -10.72
N ASP A 53 30.16 16.83 -11.89
CA ASP A 53 30.32 17.45 -13.20
C ASP A 53 29.05 18.25 -13.56
N GLU A 54 29.22 19.55 -13.84
CA GLU A 54 28.13 20.47 -14.15
C GLU A 54 27.40 20.14 -15.46
N ASP A 55 28.08 19.57 -16.46
CA ASP A 55 27.45 19.15 -17.72
C ASP A 55 26.54 17.95 -17.50
N ILE A 56 26.97 17.02 -16.63
CA ILE A 56 26.20 15.83 -16.28
C ILE A 56 24.99 16.22 -15.44
N LYS A 57 25.18 17.08 -14.44
CA LYS A 57 24.09 17.70 -13.68
C LYS A 57 23.10 18.40 -14.62
N SER A 58 23.56 19.27 -15.51
CA SER A 58 22.71 19.98 -16.47
C SER A 58 21.91 19.01 -17.35
N THR A 59 22.54 17.94 -17.83
CA THR A 59 21.88 16.92 -18.66
C THR A 59 20.79 16.18 -17.88
N ILE A 60 21.10 15.75 -16.65
CA ILE A 60 20.14 15.04 -15.80
C ILE A 60 18.98 15.95 -15.39
N CYS A 61 19.26 17.18 -14.96
CA CYS A 61 18.23 18.15 -14.59
C CYS A 61 17.32 18.50 -15.77
N LYS A 62 17.87 18.74 -16.97
CA LYS A 62 17.07 18.95 -18.20
C LYS A 62 16.19 17.76 -18.51
N TRP A 63 16.72 16.54 -18.36
CA TRP A 63 15.92 15.34 -18.57
C TRP A 63 14.78 15.22 -17.55
N ILE A 64 15.04 15.48 -16.26
CA ILE A 64 14.03 15.48 -15.19
C ILE A 64 12.95 16.53 -15.46
N GLN A 65 13.34 17.76 -15.85
CA GLN A 65 12.42 18.86 -16.14
C GLN A 65 11.50 18.55 -17.33
N ASN A 66 12.01 17.83 -18.34
CA ASN A 66 11.21 17.37 -19.48
C ASN A 66 10.24 16.23 -19.13
N GLN A 67 10.36 15.62 -17.94
CA GLN A 67 9.37 14.66 -17.46
C GLN A 67 8.19 15.36 -16.79
N ARG A 68 7.02 14.73 -16.87
CA ARG A 68 5.87 15.09 -16.04
C ARG A 68 6.27 15.00 -14.56
N PRO A 69 5.89 15.97 -13.71
CA PRO A 69 6.19 15.95 -12.28
C PRO A 69 5.86 14.61 -11.59
N GLU A 70 4.75 13.97 -11.94
CA GLU A 70 4.33 12.68 -11.38
C GLU A 70 5.22 11.50 -11.82
N SER A 71 5.93 11.62 -12.94
CA SER A 71 6.87 10.60 -13.42
C SER A 71 8.21 10.70 -12.72
N ARG A 72 8.60 11.89 -12.22
CA ARG A 72 9.90 12.15 -11.58
C ARG A 72 10.10 11.32 -10.31
N SER A 73 10.59 10.10 -10.48
CA SER A 73 10.89 9.16 -9.42
C SER A 73 12.37 8.79 -9.43
N LEU A 74 12.90 8.48 -8.25
CA LEU A 74 14.30 8.09 -8.09
C LEU A 74 14.67 6.87 -8.94
N ILE A 75 13.71 5.96 -9.14
CA ILE A 75 13.86 4.75 -9.95
C ILE A 75 14.03 5.12 -11.43
N GLU A 76 13.22 6.04 -11.94
CA GLU A 76 13.31 6.50 -13.33
C GLU A 76 14.60 7.27 -13.58
N VAL A 77 15.00 8.15 -12.65
CA VAL A 77 16.29 8.86 -12.70
C VAL A 77 17.45 7.86 -12.73
N LYS A 78 17.41 6.83 -11.87
CA LYS A 78 18.42 5.76 -11.86
C LYS A 78 18.49 5.00 -13.18
N LYS A 79 17.34 4.64 -13.76
CA LYS A 79 17.26 3.97 -15.07
C LYS A 79 17.85 4.86 -16.18
N TYR A 80 17.52 6.15 -16.18
CA TYR A 80 18.05 7.09 -17.16
C TYR A 80 19.57 7.22 -17.07
N ILE A 81 20.11 7.39 -15.85
CA ILE A 81 21.55 7.45 -15.60
C ILE A 81 22.25 6.17 -16.07
N GLY A 82 21.74 5.01 -15.67
CA GLY A 82 22.33 3.71 -16.01
C GLY A 82 22.29 3.38 -17.50
N GLY A 83 21.21 3.76 -18.18
CA GLY A 83 21.02 3.45 -19.60
C GLY A 83 21.63 4.48 -20.56
N ASN A 84 21.70 5.77 -20.18
CA ASN A 84 22.08 6.84 -21.10
C ASN A 84 23.35 7.56 -20.69
N ILE A 85 23.52 7.88 -19.40
CA ILE A 85 24.63 8.73 -18.95
C ILE A 85 25.91 7.92 -18.79
N LEU A 86 25.86 6.80 -18.06
CA LEU A 86 27.04 5.97 -17.80
C LEU A 86 27.64 5.37 -19.09
N PRO A 87 26.84 4.77 -20.00
CA PRO A 87 27.39 4.20 -21.22
C PRO A 87 27.96 5.27 -22.16
N ARG A 88 27.32 6.45 -22.25
CA ARG A 88 27.77 7.53 -23.15
C ARG A 88 29.03 8.24 -22.67
N LYS A 89 29.19 8.43 -21.36
CA LYS A 89 30.32 9.20 -20.80
C LYS A 89 31.50 8.34 -20.40
N LEU A 90 31.25 7.13 -19.91
CA LEU A 90 32.28 6.25 -19.38
C LEU A 90 32.52 5.00 -20.25
N GLY A 91 31.69 4.75 -21.27
CA GLY A 91 31.81 3.57 -22.13
C GLY A 91 31.52 2.24 -21.42
N ILE A 92 30.99 2.30 -20.19
CA ILE A 92 30.71 1.14 -19.35
C ILE A 92 29.23 1.07 -18.98
N SER A 93 28.69 -0.14 -18.93
CA SER A 93 27.45 -0.40 -18.22
C SER A 93 27.74 -0.26 -16.72
N GLY A 94 26.95 0.55 -16.04
CA GLY A 94 27.14 0.81 -14.62
C GLY A 94 25.81 1.00 -13.91
N ASN A 95 25.86 0.87 -12.58
CA ASN A 95 24.71 1.07 -11.73
C ASN A 95 25.06 2.11 -10.66
N THR A 96 24.19 3.11 -10.49
CA THR A 96 24.35 4.09 -9.41
C THR A 96 23.42 3.73 -8.26
N SER A 97 23.91 3.82 -7.02
CA SER A 97 23.08 3.58 -5.85
C SER A 97 21.97 4.63 -5.77
N THR A 98 20.77 4.22 -5.33
CA THR A 98 19.64 5.14 -5.11
C THR A 98 19.98 6.20 -4.08
N SER A 99 20.70 5.83 -3.00
CA SER A 99 21.14 6.75 -1.95
C SER A 99 22.07 7.84 -2.48
N THR A 100 22.94 7.52 -3.43
CA THR A 100 23.82 8.50 -4.08
C THR A 100 22.99 9.50 -4.90
N ILE A 101 22.07 9.02 -5.74
CA ILE A 101 21.20 9.88 -6.54
C ILE A 101 20.36 10.78 -5.64
N TRP A 102 19.80 10.22 -4.56
CA TRP A 102 19.01 10.95 -3.57
C TRP A 102 19.78 12.12 -2.96
N LYS A 103 21.03 11.86 -2.54
CA LYS A 103 21.92 12.90 -2.01
C LYS A 103 22.17 14.02 -3.03
N TYR A 104 22.50 13.68 -4.27
CA TYR A 104 22.79 14.68 -5.31
C TYR A 104 21.55 15.45 -5.76
N LEU A 105 20.36 14.83 -5.78
CA LEU A 105 19.12 15.56 -6.05
C LEU A 105 18.89 16.68 -5.02
N HIS A 106 19.13 16.40 -3.73
CA HIS A 106 19.08 17.42 -2.69
C HIS A 106 20.16 18.49 -2.87
N GLU A 107 21.41 18.11 -3.18
CA GLU A 107 22.48 19.09 -3.48
C GLU A 107 22.15 19.96 -4.71
N TRP A 108 21.36 19.46 -5.66
CA TRP A 108 20.91 20.20 -6.84
C TRP A 108 19.62 21.00 -6.63
N GLY A 109 19.12 21.10 -5.40
CA GLY A 109 17.95 21.90 -5.05
C GLY A 109 16.60 21.22 -5.29
N TYR A 110 16.58 19.90 -5.50
CA TYR A 110 15.33 19.14 -5.52
C TYR A 110 14.89 18.74 -4.10
N VAL A 111 13.59 18.83 -3.88
CA VAL A 111 12.93 18.42 -2.64
C VAL A 111 11.93 17.31 -2.96
N PHE A 112 11.94 16.29 -2.12
CA PHE A 112 10.94 15.23 -2.14
C PHE A 112 9.73 15.68 -1.31
N LYS A 113 8.65 16.10 -1.98
CA LYS A 113 7.43 16.60 -1.31
C LYS A 113 6.29 15.61 -1.50
N LYS A 114 5.50 15.42 -0.43
CA LYS A 114 4.20 14.75 -0.49
C LYS A 114 3.14 15.82 -0.75
N ASN A 115 2.33 15.61 -1.78
CA ASN A 115 1.11 16.36 -2.00
C ASN A 115 0.05 15.83 -1.02
N SER A 116 -0.07 16.45 0.16
CA SER A 116 -1.09 16.07 1.13
C SER A 116 -2.42 16.73 0.80
N LYS A 117 -3.44 15.92 0.49
CA LYS A 117 -4.83 16.28 0.78
C LYS A 117 -5.11 15.97 2.26
N ASP A 118 -6.04 16.73 2.83
CA ASP A 118 -6.33 16.85 4.26
C ASP A 118 -6.36 15.57 5.09
N ILE A 119 -6.13 15.77 6.39
CA ILE A 119 -6.08 14.76 7.44
C ILE A 119 -7.49 14.22 7.71
N TYR A 120 -7.73 12.95 7.38
CA TYR A 120 -8.91 12.23 7.86
C TYR A 120 -8.69 11.82 9.31
N TYR A 121 -9.44 12.43 10.23
CA TYR A 121 -9.43 12.03 11.63
C TYR A 121 -10.19 10.71 11.78
N ASN A 122 -9.43 9.63 11.89
CA ASN A 122 -10.01 8.31 12.05
C ASN A 122 -10.42 8.10 13.51
N GLY A 123 -11.72 8.17 13.81
CA GLY A 123 -12.29 7.99 15.14
C GLY A 123 -12.21 6.55 15.70
N HIS A 124 -11.25 5.75 15.23
CA HIS A 124 -11.03 4.37 15.66
C HIS A 124 -10.63 4.24 17.14
N GLU A 125 -10.06 5.30 17.71
CA GLU A 125 -9.57 5.30 19.11
C GLU A 125 -10.66 5.68 20.13
N ARG A 126 -11.86 6.05 19.69
CA ARG A 126 -12.97 6.33 20.63
C ARG A 126 -13.35 5.08 21.40
N GLU A 127 -13.63 5.24 22.69
CA GLU A 127 -13.87 4.13 23.62
C GLU A 127 -15.04 3.22 23.17
N ASP A 128 -16.11 3.82 22.64
CA ASP A 128 -17.27 3.11 22.08
C ASP A 128 -16.88 2.22 20.89
N VAL A 129 -16.02 2.74 20.00
CA VAL A 129 -15.51 2.00 18.83
C VAL A 129 -14.58 0.87 19.26
N ILE A 130 -13.71 1.10 20.24
CA ILE A 130 -12.83 0.05 20.79
C ILE A 130 -13.67 -1.06 21.42
N ALA A 131 -14.65 -0.72 22.26
CA ALA A 131 -15.54 -1.69 22.90
C ALA A 131 -16.33 -2.51 21.87
N TYR A 132 -16.84 -1.86 20.82
CA TYR A 132 -17.50 -2.55 19.71
C TYR A 132 -16.55 -3.51 18.99
N ARG A 133 -15.33 -3.08 18.64
CA ARG A 133 -14.33 -3.90 17.96
C ARG A 133 -13.94 -5.13 18.79
N GLN A 134 -13.81 -5.00 20.11
CA GLN A 134 -13.55 -6.14 20.99
C GLN A 134 -14.70 -7.16 20.97
N LYS A 135 -15.96 -6.70 21.03
CA LYS A 135 -17.14 -7.57 20.93
C LYS A 135 -17.20 -8.25 19.55
N TRP A 136 -16.96 -7.50 18.48
CA TRP A 136 -16.91 -8.04 17.12
C TRP A 136 -15.80 -9.09 16.96
N ALA A 137 -14.59 -8.81 17.44
CA ALA A 137 -13.46 -9.74 17.36
C ALA A 137 -13.76 -11.06 18.09
N LYS A 138 -14.38 -10.99 19.28
CA LYS A 138 -14.81 -12.20 20.01
C LYS A 138 -15.77 -13.06 19.20
N ARG A 139 -16.75 -12.46 18.51
CA ARG A 139 -17.67 -13.18 17.60
C ARG A 139 -16.92 -13.77 16.41
N MET A 140 -16.01 -13.01 15.81
CA MET A 140 -15.23 -13.47 14.65
C MET A 140 -14.34 -14.66 15.00
N MET A 141 -13.79 -14.71 16.21
CA MET A 141 -13.00 -15.87 16.66
C MET A 141 -13.81 -17.17 16.74
N VAL A 142 -15.12 -17.11 16.94
CA VAL A 142 -15.99 -18.30 16.92
C VAL A 142 -16.06 -18.87 15.51
N TYR A 143 -16.30 -18.03 14.51
CA TYR A 143 -16.33 -18.44 13.11
C TYR A 143 -14.95 -18.89 12.61
N LYS A 144 -13.88 -18.21 13.05
CA LYS A 144 -12.49 -18.53 12.67
C LYS A 144 -12.11 -19.98 12.99
N LYS A 145 -12.65 -20.58 14.05
CA LYS A 145 -12.41 -22.00 14.39
C LYS A 145 -12.89 -22.97 13.31
N LYS A 146 -13.88 -22.57 12.51
CA LYS A 146 -14.47 -23.37 11.43
C LYS A 146 -13.95 -22.96 10.05
N MET A 147 -12.97 -22.06 9.98
CA MET A 147 -12.36 -21.60 8.74
C MET A 147 -11.01 -22.28 8.54
N ALA A 148 -10.63 -22.50 7.28
CA ALA A 148 -9.27 -22.88 6.95
C ALA A 148 -8.27 -21.80 7.43
N ALA A 149 -7.17 -22.26 8.01
CA ALA A 149 -6.05 -21.45 8.42
C ALA A 149 -4.86 -21.68 7.50
N PHE A 150 -3.81 -20.89 7.67
CA PHE A 150 -2.52 -21.10 7.02
C PHE A 150 -1.49 -21.51 8.07
N SER A 151 -0.49 -22.29 7.67
CA SER A 151 0.67 -22.61 8.50
C SER A 151 1.42 -21.33 8.92
N GLU A 152 2.30 -21.41 9.92
CA GLU A 152 3.05 -20.24 10.41
C GLU A 152 3.88 -19.53 9.33
N ASN A 153 4.31 -20.26 8.31
CA ASN A 153 5.03 -19.73 7.15
C ASN A 153 4.10 -19.35 5.97
N GLU A 154 2.78 -19.45 6.14
CA GLU A 154 1.73 -19.16 5.14
C GLU A 154 1.79 -20.00 3.84
N GLU A 155 2.59 -21.09 3.82
CA GLU A 155 2.81 -21.90 2.62
C GLU A 155 1.75 -22.99 2.42
N THR A 156 1.08 -23.43 3.49
CA THR A 156 0.12 -24.54 3.44
C THR A 156 -1.20 -24.18 4.09
N VAL A 157 -2.29 -24.68 3.50
CA VAL A 157 -3.65 -24.53 4.04
C VAL A 157 -3.89 -25.63 5.06
N VAL A 158 -4.26 -25.23 6.28
CA VAL A 158 -4.62 -26.12 7.38
C VAL A 158 -6.14 -26.12 7.52
N LEU A 159 -6.77 -27.25 7.21
CA LEU A 159 -8.22 -27.41 7.33
C LEU A 159 -8.67 -27.39 8.80
N PRO A 160 -9.86 -26.84 9.10
CA PRO A 160 -10.38 -26.82 10.45
C PRO A 160 -10.74 -28.23 10.93
N VAL A 161 -10.53 -28.49 12.22
CA VAL A 161 -11.02 -29.72 12.86
C VAL A 161 -12.49 -29.53 13.19
N LEU A 162 -13.35 -30.09 12.35
CA LEU A 162 -14.81 -30.00 12.46
C LEU A 162 -15.38 -31.27 13.10
N ARG A 163 -16.44 -31.11 13.91
CA ARG A 163 -17.26 -32.25 14.35
C ARG A 163 -18.15 -32.74 13.19
N SER A 164 -18.70 -33.94 13.31
CA SER A 164 -19.52 -34.56 12.25
C SER A 164 -20.75 -33.74 11.83
N ASP A 165 -21.21 -32.81 12.69
CA ASP A 165 -22.34 -31.90 12.45
C ASP A 165 -21.91 -30.48 12.04
N GLU A 166 -20.61 -30.20 11.99
CA GLU A 166 -20.08 -28.87 11.70
C GLU A 166 -19.68 -28.70 10.24
N ILE A 167 -20.09 -27.56 9.67
CA ILE A 167 -19.81 -27.18 8.30
C ILE A 167 -18.63 -26.22 8.24
N GLU A 168 -17.75 -26.39 7.25
CA GLU A 168 -16.66 -25.47 6.96
C GLU A 168 -17.18 -24.07 6.63
N HIS A 169 -16.58 -23.05 7.22
CA HIS A 169 -16.89 -21.66 6.97
C HIS A 169 -15.84 -21.04 6.04
N VAL A 170 -16.29 -20.26 5.07
CA VAL A 170 -15.41 -19.51 4.16
C VAL A 170 -15.65 -18.02 4.36
N LEU A 171 -14.61 -17.30 4.76
CA LEU A 171 -14.67 -15.84 4.88
C LEU A 171 -14.69 -15.20 3.49
N VAL A 172 -15.71 -14.40 3.24
CA VAL A 172 -15.84 -13.58 2.04
C VAL A 172 -15.87 -12.11 2.46
N THR A 173 -14.84 -11.36 2.08
CA THR A 173 -14.72 -9.93 2.35
C THR A 173 -15.17 -9.13 1.16
N HIS A 174 -15.90 -8.05 1.39
CA HIS A 174 -16.31 -7.10 0.35
C HIS A 174 -15.71 -5.72 0.61
N ASN A 175 -15.34 -5.03 -0.46
CA ASN A 175 -15.03 -3.61 -0.42
C ASN A 175 -15.30 -2.94 -1.77
N GLU A 176 -15.48 -1.63 -1.71
CA GLU A 176 -15.65 -0.74 -2.87
C GLU A 176 -14.41 0.15 -3.00
N SER A 177 -13.97 0.39 -4.23
CA SER A 177 -12.85 1.30 -4.49
C SER A 177 -13.14 2.13 -5.73
N THR A 178 -12.98 3.44 -5.60
CA THR A 178 -13.15 4.38 -6.71
C THR A 178 -11.80 4.87 -7.17
N PHE A 179 -11.55 4.70 -8.47
CA PHE A 179 -10.37 5.20 -9.17
C PHE A 179 -10.78 6.38 -10.04
N TYR A 180 -9.97 7.42 -10.04
CA TYR A 180 -10.24 8.60 -10.84
C TYR A 180 -9.18 8.79 -11.93
N THR A 181 -9.58 9.40 -13.05
CA THR A 181 -8.68 9.62 -14.20
C THR A 181 -7.53 10.56 -13.86
N ASN A 182 -7.73 11.50 -12.94
CA ASN A 182 -6.70 12.42 -12.48
C ASN A 182 -6.01 11.94 -11.19
N ASP A 183 -6.19 10.67 -10.79
CA ASP A 183 -5.37 10.08 -9.72
C ASP A 183 -3.91 10.03 -10.21
N GLY A 184 -3.04 10.70 -9.47
CA GLY A 184 -1.62 10.84 -9.79
C GLY A 184 -0.76 10.56 -8.57
N LYS A 185 0.55 10.39 -8.75
CA LYS A 185 1.45 10.09 -7.63
C LYS A 185 1.41 11.20 -6.59
N ASP A 186 1.18 10.83 -5.33
CA ASP A 186 1.15 11.79 -4.22
C ASP A 186 2.54 12.25 -3.77
N VAL A 187 3.60 11.61 -4.25
CA VAL A 187 4.98 11.98 -3.94
C VAL A 187 5.78 12.19 -5.22
N MET A 188 6.56 13.26 -5.26
CA MET A 188 7.32 13.65 -6.45
C MET A 188 8.55 14.48 -6.08
N TRP A 189 9.56 14.45 -6.96
CA TRP A 189 10.74 15.31 -6.87
C TRP A 189 10.48 16.62 -7.60
N LEU A 190 10.52 17.72 -6.86
CA LEU A 190 10.24 19.08 -7.34
C LEU A 190 11.39 20.00 -7.00
N ILE A 191 11.59 21.04 -7.80
CA ILE A 191 12.46 22.16 -7.40
C ILE A 191 11.73 22.97 -6.32
N GLU A 192 12.46 23.64 -5.42
CA GLU A 192 11.92 24.28 -4.21
C GLU A 192 10.68 25.18 -4.45
N ASP A 193 10.65 25.89 -5.58
CA ASP A 193 9.57 26.79 -6.02
C ASP A 193 8.61 26.20 -7.08
N GLU A 194 8.78 24.93 -7.46
CA GLU A 194 7.93 24.28 -8.44
C GLU A 194 6.64 23.75 -7.80
N ASN A 195 5.51 24.35 -8.15
CA ASN A 195 4.19 23.92 -7.71
C ASN A 195 3.38 23.42 -8.91
N PRO A 196 3.41 22.11 -9.22
CA PRO A 196 2.67 21.57 -10.35
C PRO A 196 1.16 21.66 -10.12
N ILE A 197 0.49 22.44 -10.95
CA ILE A 197 -0.97 22.58 -10.92
C ILE A 197 -1.59 21.31 -11.51
N ARG A 198 -2.34 20.56 -10.68
CA ARG A 198 -3.16 19.45 -11.18
C ARG A 198 -4.43 19.96 -11.85
N LYS A 199 -4.95 19.19 -12.81
CA LYS A 199 -6.27 19.46 -13.38
C LYS A 199 -7.31 19.60 -12.27
N LYS A 200 -8.20 20.59 -12.43
CA LYS A 200 -9.27 20.85 -11.47
C LYS A 200 -10.23 19.65 -11.44
N GLY A 201 -10.46 19.11 -10.24
CA GLY A 201 -11.34 17.97 -10.01
C GLY A 201 -10.70 16.61 -10.31
N PRO A 202 -11.26 15.53 -9.76
CA PRO A 202 -10.70 14.19 -9.92
C PRO A 202 -10.87 13.60 -11.34
N GLY A 203 -11.72 14.21 -12.17
CA GLY A 203 -12.01 13.69 -13.52
C GLY A 203 -13.00 12.53 -13.48
N MET A 204 -12.99 11.68 -14.51
CA MET A 204 -13.92 10.54 -14.58
C MET A 204 -13.57 9.49 -13.53
N SER A 205 -14.60 8.98 -12.85
CA SER A 205 -14.48 7.90 -11.86
C SER A 205 -14.82 6.53 -12.45
N LEU A 206 -14.14 5.51 -11.95
CA LEU A 206 -14.39 4.10 -12.16
C LEU A 206 -14.44 3.44 -10.78
N MET A 207 -15.62 2.98 -10.38
CA MET A 207 -15.81 2.25 -9.14
C MET A 207 -15.70 0.75 -9.42
N ILE A 208 -14.99 0.05 -8.56
CA ILE A 208 -14.89 -1.41 -8.55
C ILE A 208 -15.48 -1.88 -7.22
N SER A 209 -16.52 -2.69 -7.30
CA SER A 209 -17.11 -3.40 -6.16
C SER A 209 -16.72 -4.87 -6.25
N GLU A 210 -16.09 -5.42 -5.22
CA GLU A 210 -15.48 -6.74 -5.32
C GLU A 210 -15.63 -7.58 -4.05
N PHE A 211 -16.02 -8.85 -4.23
CA PHE A 211 -16.02 -9.85 -3.15
C PHE A 211 -14.83 -10.79 -3.31
N LYS A 212 -14.05 -10.92 -2.25
CA LYS A 212 -12.86 -11.76 -2.18
C LYS A 212 -13.00 -12.83 -1.12
N CYS A 213 -12.45 -14.00 -1.41
CA CYS A 213 -12.23 -15.06 -0.45
C CYS A 213 -10.73 -15.29 -0.31
N VAL A 214 -10.30 -15.84 0.82
CA VAL A 214 -8.87 -15.95 1.13
C VAL A 214 -8.15 -16.91 0.18
N CYS A 215 -8.81 -17.98 -0.28
CA CYS A 215 -8.20 -19.00 -1.11
C CYS A 215 -8.16 -18.67 -2.62
N HIS A 216 -9.09 -17.89 -3.16
CA HIS A 216 -9.10 -17.54 -4.60
C HIS A 216 -8.85 -16.05 -4.89
N GLY A 217 -8.74 -15.21 -3.86
CA GLY A 217 -8.81 -13.77 -4.03
C GLY A 217 -10.19 -13.40 -4.59
N THR A 218 -10.23 -12.79 -5.78
CA THR A 218 -11.49 -12.53 -6.49
C THR A 218 -12.18 -13.84 -6.86
N MET A 219 -13.38 -14.06 -6.36
CA MET A 219 -14.15 -15.25 -6.73
C MET A 219 -14.52 -15.17 -8.21
N ALA A 220 -14.11 -16.18 -8.98
CA ALA A 220 -14.40 -16.25 -10.40
C ALA A 220 -14.45 -17.71 -10.87
N ARG A 221 -15.31 -17.98 -11.85
CA ARG A 221 -15.38 -19.27 -12.56
C ARG A 221 -15.65 -19.00 -14.03
N GLY A 222 -14.64 -19.24 -14.87
CA GLY A 222 -14.69 -18.86 -16.28
C GLY A 222 -14.82 -17.35 -16.44
N ALA A 223 -15.81 -16.89 -17.22
CA ALA A 223 -16.10 -15.47 -17.41
C ALA A 223 -16.92 -14.84 -16.27
N TRP A 224 -17.48 -15.64 -15.35
CA TRP A 224 -18.29 -15.13 -14.24
C TRP A 224 -17.37 -14.72 -13.09
N SER A 225 -17.48 -13.47 -12.63
CA SER A 225 -16.73 -12.93 -11.52
C SER A 225 -17.65 -12.28 -10.48
N SER A 226 -17.22 -12.29 -9.22
CA SER A 226 -17.83 -11.52 -8.14
C SER A 226 -17.53 -10.01 -8.20
N ARG A 227 -16.67 -9.58 -9.13
CA ARG A 227 -16.32 -8.18 -9.36
C ARG A 227 -17.35 -7.50 -10.27
N GLU A 228 -17.77 -6.33 -9.86
CA GLU A 228 -18.58 -5.41 -10.67
C GLU A 228 -17.81 -4.12 -10.93
N VAL A 229 -17.88 -3.65 -12.17
CA VAL A 229 -17.26 -2.40 -12.61
C VAL A 229 -18.38 -1.42 -12.89
N PHE A 230 -18.39 -0.32 -12.14
CA PHE A 230 -19.43 0.69 -12.19
C PHE A 230 -18.85 2.04 -12.61
N ARG A 231 -19.47 2.68 -13.60
CA ARG A 231 -19.01 3.96 -14.16
C ARG A 231 -19.89 5.08 -13.62
N SER A 232 -19.47 5.67 -12.51
CA SER A 232 -20.26 6.74 -11.87
C SER A 232 -20.30 8.03 -12.72
N GLY A 233 -21.43 8.74 -12.67
CA GLY A 233 -21.61 10.06 -13.27
C GLY A 233 -22.99 10.27 -13.93
N ALA A 234 -23.38 11.54 -14.09
CA ALA A 234 -24.50 11.91 -14.97
C ALA A 234 -24.18 11.45 -16.40
N ASP A 235 -25.17 10.91 -17.10
CA ASP A 235 -25.05 10.24 -18.41
C ASP A 235 -24.23 8.93 -18.41
N ARG A 236 -24.14 8.26 -17.26
CA ARG A 236 -23.54 6.92 -17.10
C ARG A 236 -24.41 6.02 -16.23
N ASP A 237 -23.79 5.16 -15.43
CA ASP A 237 -24.49 4.21 -14.55
C ASP A 237 -25.11 4.90 -13.31
N GLY A 238 -24.92 6.22 -13.16
CA GLY A 238 -25.49 7.01 -12.08
C GLY A 238 -24.65 6.96 -10.79
N TYR A 239 -25.33 6.75 -9.67
CA TYR A 239 -24.74 6.64 -8.34
C TYR A 239 -24.85 5.20 -7.85
N TRP A 240 -23.78 4.70 -7.23
CA TRP A 240 -23.78 3.37 -6.61
C TRP A 240 -24.64 3.39 -5.34
N THR A 241 -25.64 2.51 -5.27
CA THR A 241 -26.60 2.45 -4.18
C THR A 241 -26.57 1.11 -3.46
N SER A 242 -27.23 1.04 -2.30
CA SER A 242 -27.42 -0.23 -1.58
C SER A 242 -28.15 -1.29 -2.40
N ALA A 243 -29.04 -0.86 -3.31
CA ALA A 243 -29.76 -1.76 -4.21
C ALA A 243 -28.80 -2.47 -5.18
N ASP A 244 -27.77 -1.76 -5.66
CA ASP A 244 -26.75 -2.34 -6.54
C ASP A 244 -25.91 -3.39 -5.81
N ILE A 245 -25.53 -3.12 -4.56
CA ILE A 245 -24.82 -4.09 -3.70
C ILE A 245 -25.68 -5.34 -3.45
N LEU A 246 -26.97 -5.16 -3.14
CA LEU A 246 -27.89 -6.27 -2.94
C LEU A 246 -28.07 -7.10 -4.21
N LYS A 247 -28.16 -6.44 -5.37
CA LYS A 247 -28.25 -7.09 -6.68
C LYS A 247 -26.97 -7.88 -6.97
N GLN A 248 -25.80 -7.29 -6.76
CA GLN A 248 -24.52 -7.97 -6.92
C GLN A 248 -24.42 -9.18 -5.99
N LEU A 249 -24.77 -9.02 -4.72
CA LEU A 249 -24.69 -10.09 -3.72
C LEU A 249 -25.63 -11.25 -4.06
N LYS A 250 -26.91 -10.96 -4.32
CA LYS A 250 -27.94 -11.99 -4.57
C LYS A 250 -27.78 -12.68 -5.92
N ASN A 251 -27.51 -11.91 -6.97
CA ASN A 251 -27.56 -12.45 -8.34
C ASN A 251 -26.22 -13.00 -8.80
N ASN A 252 -25.10 -12.44 -8.32
CA ASN A 252 -23.78 -12.82 -8.78
C ASN A 252 -23.02 -13.61 -7.71
N VAL A 253 -22.92 -13.08 -6.49
CA VAL A 253 -21.96 -13.58 -5.49
C VAL A 253 -22.43 -14.86 -4.80
N ILE A 254 -23.68 -14.93 -4.35
CA ILE A 254 -24.21 -16.12 -3.67
C ILE A 254 -24.22 -17.35 -4.61
N PRO A 255 -24.76 -17.26 -5.85
CA PRO A 255 -24.73 -18.40 -6.76
C PRO A 255 -23.31 -18.84 -7.14
N LEU A 256 -22.41 -17.86 -7.33
CA LEU A 256 -21.00 -18.16 -7.61
C LEU A 256 -20.31 -18.82 -6.41
N PHE A 257 -20.63 -18.40 -5.19
CA PHE A 257 -20.11 -19.02 -3.97
C PHE A 257 -20.55 -20.48 -3.84
N GLU A 258 -21.84 -20.76 -4.00
CA GLU A 258 -22.40 -22.12 -3.92
C GLU A 258 -21.76 -23.05 -4.96
N LEU A 259 -21.43 -22.50 -6.13
CA LEU A 259 -20.78 -23.23 -7.22
C LEU A 259 -19.28 -23.50 -6.98
N ILE A 260 -18.58 -22.61 -6.28
CA ILE A 260 -17.15 -22.77 -5.95
C ILE A 260 -16.97 -23.62 -4.68
N TYR A 261 -17.87 -23.49 -3.70
CA TYR A 261 -17.78 -24.13 -2.39
C TYR A 261 -19.06 -24.92 -2.04
N PRO A 262 -19.30 -26.06 -2.72
CA PRO A 262 -20.44 -26.90 -2.40
C PRO A 262 -20.35 -27.40 -0.94
N GLY A 263 -21.45 -27.26 -0.19
CA GLY A 263 -21.54 -27.73 1.19
C GLY A 263 -20.81 -26.87 2.23
N CYS A 264 -20.25 -25.72 1.85
CA CYS A 264 -19.63 -24.77 2.78
C CYS A 264 -20.59 -23.63 3.15
N LYS A 265 -20.30 -22.93 4.25
CA LYS A 265 -21.05 -21.75 4.70
C LYS A 265 -20.25 -20.46 4.48
N ALA A 266 -20.80 -19.53 3.72
CA ALA A 266 -20.20 -18.20 3.57
C ALA A 266 -20.35 -17.36 4.84
N VAL A 267 -19.27 -16.69 5.25
CA VAL A 267 -19.29 -15.62 6.25
C VAL A 267 -18.93 -14.33 5.54
N PHE A 268 -19.93 -13.49 5.26
CA PHE A 268 -19.71 -12.21 4.59
C PHE A 268 -19.28 -11.13 5.59
N SER A 269 -18.21 -10.43 5.26
CA SER A 269 -17.69 -9.29 6.03
C SER A 269 -17.72 -8.04 5.16
N PHE A 270 -18.48 -7.05 5.62
CA PHE A 270 -18.61 -5.73 5.00
C PHE A 270 -18.00 -4.66 5.91
N ASP A 271 -17.61 -3.54 5.33
CA ASP A 271 -17.36 -2.34 6.11
C ASP A 271 -18.69 -1.75 6.63
N GLN A 272 -18.60 -0.71 7.46
CA GLN A 272 -19.78 -0.09 8.07
C GLN A 272 -20.19 1.20 7.32
N SER A 273 -20.01 1.22 5.99
CA SER A 273 -20.44 2.35 5.16
C SER A 273 -21.96 2.56 5.23
N THR A 274 -22.39 3.79 4.95
CA THR A 274 -23.81 4.15 4.92
C THR A 274 -24.61 3.34 3.89
N ASN A 275 -23.96 2.90 2.81
CA ASN A 275 -24.60 2.10 1.77
C ASN A 275 -24.91 0.68 2.25
N HIS A 276 -24.07 0.08 3.10
CA HIS A 276 -24.38 -1.23 3.71
C HIS A 276 -25.36 -1.15 4.88
N LYS A 277 -25.60 0.05 5.41
CA LYS A 277 -26.57 0.32 6.49
C LYS A 277 -27.91 0.83 5.98
N ALA A 278 -28.10 0.86 4.66
CA ALA A 278 -29.37 1.29 4.10
C ALA A 278 -30.47 0.35 4.58
N TYR A 279 -31.49 0.93 5.21
CA TYR A 279 -32.71 0.20 5.55
C TYR A 279 -33.37 -0.35 4.28
N ASP A 280 -34.14 -1.42 4.44
CA ASP A 280 -34.97 -1.99 3.37
C ASP A 280 -35.83 -0.88 2.72
N GLN A 281 -36.17 -1.03 1.43
CA GLN A 281 -37.10 -0.12 0.76
C GLN A 281 -38.45 -0.03 1.48
N ASN A 282 -38.85 -1.12 2.14
CA ASN A 282 -40.09 -1.22 2.92
C ASN A 282 -39.91 -0.90 4.41
N ALA A 283 -38.69 -0.54 4.84
CA ALA A 283 -38.46 -0.21 6.23
C ALA A 283 -39.10 1.14 6.57
N LEU A 284 -39.86 1.17 7.67
CA LEU A 284 -40.40 2.39 8.25
C LEU A 284 -39.24 3.27 8.77
N ILE A 285 -38.85 4.26 7.97
CA ILE A 285 -37.84 5.25 8.32
C ILE A 285 -38.56 6.51 8.78
N SER A 286 -38.57 6.78 10.09
CA SER A 286 -39.24 7.94 10.68
C SER A 286 -38.84 9.27 10.06
N SER A 287 -37.60 9.41 9.58
CA SER A 287 -37.12 10.63 8.91
C SER A 287 -37.61 10.82 7.47
N LYS A 288 -38.25 9.81 6.87
CA LYS A 288 -38.88 9.87 5.54
C LYS A 288 -40.41 9.84 5.62
N MET A 289 -40.97 9.80 6.81
CA MET A 289 -42.41 9.96 7.02
C MET A 289 -42.75 11.45 6.88
N ASN A 290 -43.73 11.76 6.05
CA ASN A 290 -44.28 13.12 5.99
C ASN A 290 -45.04 13.37 7.30
N LEU A 291 -44.81 14.53 7.93
CA LEU A 291 -45.37 14.89 9.23
C LEU A 291 -46.88 15.22 9.21
N ASN A 292 -47.50 15.15 8.03
CA ASN A 292 -48.90 15.49 7.83
C ASN A 292 -49.67 14.24 7.43
N ASP A 293 -50.73 13.96 8.18
CA ASP A 293 -51.71 12.94 7.83
C ASP A 293 -52.32 13.30 6.48
N LYS A 294 -52.28 12.36 5.52
CA LYS A 294 -53.22 12.43 4.40
C LYS A 294 -54.55 11.94 4.96
N GLU A 295 -55.59 12.74 4.86
CA GLU A 295 -56.96 12.25 5.02
C GLU A 295 -57.16 11.15 3.97
N ILE A 296 -57.28 9.91 4.44
CA ILE A 296 -57.68 8.76 3.63
C ILE A 296 -59.20 8.70 3.78
N GLU A 297 -59.94 8.83 2.67
CA GLU A 297 -61.37 8.53 2.69
C GLU A 297 -61.55 7.03 2.95
N ASP A 298 -62.37 6.70 3.95
CA ASP A 298 -62.58 5.38 4.57
C ASP A 298 -63.31 4.35 3.66
N ASP A 299 -62.93 4.22 2.38
CA ASP A 299 -63.62 3.33 1.43
C ASP A 299 -62.76 2.18 0.87
N ASP A 300 -61.61 1.85 1.47
CA ASP A 300 -60.88 0.61 1.13
C ASP A 300 -60.45 -0.15 2.40
N PRO A 301 -61.10 -1.28 2.75
CA PRO A 301 -60.71 -2.07 3.90
C PRO A 301 -59.36 -2.75 3.64
N CYS A 302 -58.31 -2.19 4.24
CA CYS A 302 -56.98 -2.79 4.24
C CYS A 302 -56.98 -4.03 5.14
N PHE A 303 -57.04 -5.22 4.56
CA PHE A 303 -56.89 -6.48 5.29
C PHE A 303 -55.42 -6.66 5.71
N LEU A 304 -55.14 -6.52 7.00
CA LEU A 304 -53.90 -7.02 7.61
C LEU A 304 -53.99 -8.54 7.68
N GLN A 305 -53.18 -9.23 6.87
CA GLN A 305 -53.04 -10.67 6.96
C GLN A 305 -51.82 -10.99 7.84
N ASP A 306 -52.09 -11.34 9.10
CA ASP A 306 -51.06 -11.89 10.00
C ASP A 306 -50.64 -13.28 9.49
N THR A 307 -49.43 -13.40 8.95
CA THR A 307 -48.81 -14.70 8.68
C THR A 307 -47.99 -15.15 9.88
N VAL A 308 -48.67 -15.74 10.87
CA VAL A 308 -48.03 -16.65 11.81
C VAL A 308 -47.92 -18.00 11.12
N SER A 309 -46.71 -18.44 10.80
CA SER A 309 -46.44 -19.82 10.36
C SER A 309 -45.73 -20.56 11.50
N ASP A 310 -46.51 -21.20 12.36
CA ASP A 310 -46.07 -22.26 13.26
C ASP A 310 -46.40 -23.62 12.62
N SER A 311 -45.36 -24.41 12.36
CA SER A 311 -45.24 -25.84 12.68
C SER A 311 -43.86 -26.35 12.30
#